data_AF-A0A6J4LDP9-F1
#
_entry.id   AF-A0A6J4LDP9-F1
#
_cell.length_a   1.000
_cell.length_b   1.000
_cell.length_c   1.000
_cell.angle_alpha   90.00
_cell.angle_beta   90.00
_cell.angle_gamma   90.00
#
_symmetry.space_group_name_H-M   'P 1'
#
loop_
_entity.id
_entity.type
_entity.pdbx_description
1 polymer ?
#
loop_
_entity_poly.entity_id
_entity_poly.type
_entity_poly.pdbx_seq_one_letter_code
_entity_poly.pdbx_strand_id
1 'polypeptide(L)'
;MLNGQTTLAARVTGLTPDATHPWSGQEGRCNTVGPQVGEASAYGPLLVNNQGVAEGTARLPALDIARKYRIRLFLSPTNSTSEVVCADLNHR
;
A
#
# COMPACT_ATOMS: atom_id res chain seq x y z
N MET A 1 -5.36 -5.60 -26.73
CA MET A 1 -4.84 -5.82 -25.36
C MET A 1 -4.60 -4.45 -24.77
N LEU A 2 -5.31 -4.05 -23.72
CA LEU A 2 -4.99 -2.77 -23.06
C LEU A 2 -3.66 -2.94 -22.33
N ASN A 3 -2.59 -2.33 -22.86
CA ASN A 3 -1.34 -2.13 -22.13
C ASN A 3 -1.57 -1.05 -21.06
N GLY A 4 -2.37 -1.38 -20.03
CA GLY A 4 -2.61 -0.50 -18.91
C GLY A 4 -1.63 -0.79 -17.77
N GLN A 5 -1.16 0.25 -17.10
CA GLN A 5 -0.43 0.16 -15.84
C GLN A 5 -1.23 0.91 -14.78
N THR A 6 -1.32 0.37 -13.58
CA THR A 6 -1.87 1.06 -12.42
C THR A 6 -0.73 1.50 -11.52
N THR A 7 -0.73 2.78 -11.15
CA THR A 7 0.20 3.30 -10.15
C THR A 7 -0.54 3.47 -8.84
N LEU A 8 -0.13 2.76 -7.80
CA LEU A 8 -0.59 3.00 -6.44
C LEU A 8 0.40 3.94 -5.76
N ALA A 9 -0.10 5.04 -5.21
CA ALA A 9 0.69 5.98 -4.43
C ALA A 9 0.16 6.02 -2.99
N ALA A 10 1.05 5.91 -2.02
CA ALA A 10 0.77 6.03 -0.61
C ALA A 10 1.49 7.25 -0.05
N ARG A 11 0.77 8.05 0.75
CA ARG A 11 1.32 9.11 1.57
C ARG A 11 0.72 8.99 2.96
N VAL A 12 1.56 8.78 3.96
CA VAL A 12 1.15 8.56 5.35
C VAL A 12 1.86 9.56 6.23
N THR A 13 1.14 10.17 7.17
CA THR A 13 1.65 11.21 8.08
C THR A 13 1.39 10.83 9.53
N GLY A 14 2.17 11.36 10.47
CA GLY A 14 2.02 11.06 11.90
C GLY A 14 2.68 9.74 12.31
N LEU A 15 3.62 9.24 11.52
CA LEU A 15 4.40 8.05 11.83
C LEU A 15 5.61 8.41 12.71
N THR A 16 6.18 7.40 13.37
CA THR A 16 7.44 7.55 14.12
C THR A 16 8.58 7.90 13.17
N PRO A 17 9.31 9.01 13.36
CA PRO A 17 10.48 9.36 12.54
C PRO A 17 11.51 8.23 12.44
N ASP A 18 12.17 8.14 11.28
CA ASP A 18 13.20 7.14 10.95
C ASP A 18 12.73 5.67 10.98
N ALA A 19 11.42 5.43 11.19
CA ALA A 19 10.85 4.11 11.08
C ALA A 19 10.78 3.64 9.62
N THR A 20 10.71 2.32 9.47
CA THR A 20 10.49 1.66 8.18
C THR A 20 9.22 0.84 8.27
N HIS A 21 8.32 0.99 7.30
CA HIS A 21 7.05 0.27 7.27
C HIS A 21 6.84 -0.43 5.92
N PRO A 22 6.76 -1.77 5.88
CA PRO A 22 6.29 -2.47 4.71
C PRO A 22 4.84 -2.10 4.40
N TRP A 23 4.46 -2.10 3.14
CA TRP A 23 3.09 -1.83 2.71
C TRP A 23 2.72 -2.69 1.50
N SER A 24 1.43 -2.90 1.28
CA SER A 24 0.94 -3.57 0.08
C SER A 24 -0.48 -3.16 -0.30
N GLY A 25 -0.80 -3.33 -1.58
CA GLY A 25 -2.16 -3.25 -2.10
C GLY A 25 -2.85 -4.62 -2.05
N GLN A 26 -4.15 -4.63 -1.81
CA GLN A 26 -4.95 -5.85 -1.75
C GLN A 26 -6.33 -5.60 -2.34
N GLU A 27 -6.95 -6.63 -2.89
CA GLU A 27 -8.39 -6.57 -3.21
C GLU A 27 -9.24 -6.53 -1.94
N GLY A 28 -10.34 -5.80 -1.99
CA GLY A 28 -11.27 -5.60 -0.89
C GLY A 28 -11.30 -4.18 -0.34
N ARG A 29 -11.72 -4.05 0.90
CA ARG A 29 -11.84 -2.81 1.70
C ARG A 29 -11.24 -3.03 3.08
N CYS A 30 -11.07 -2.02 3.91
CA CYS A 30 -10.50 -2.20 5.26
C CYS A 30 -11.27 -3.21 6.13
N ASN A 31 -12.56 -3.41 5.89
CA ASN A 31 -13.39 -4.42 6.54
C ASN A 31 -13.46 -5.79 5.82
N THR A 32 -12.80 -5.97 4.67
CA THR A 32 -12.82 -7.20 3.87
C THR A 32 -11.43 -7.57 3.36
N VAL A 33 -11.05 -8.83 3.50
CA VAL A 33 -9.70 -9.32 3.19
C VAL A 33 -9.74 -10.11 1.88
N GLY A 34 -8.95 -9.70 0.87
CA GLY A 34 -8.76 -10.41 -0.41
C GLY A 34 -7.31 -10.84 -0.70
N PRO A 35 -6.94 -11.17 -1.94
CA PRO A 35 -5.52 -11.40 -2.29
C PRO A 35 -4.73 -10.09 -2.44
N GLN A 36 -3.41 -10.15 -2.23
CA GLN A 36 -2.51 -9.05 -2.61
C GLN A 36 -2.59 -8.82 -4.12
N VAL A 37 -2.53 -7.55 -4.55
CA VAL A 37 -2.41 -7.22 -5.97
C VAL A 37 -0.96 -6.96 -6.34
N GLY A 38 -0.51 -7.59 -7.44
CA GLY A 38 0.87 -7.49 -7.90
C GLY A 38 1.90 -8.21 -7.01
N GLU A 39 3.11 -8.29 -7.55
CA GLU A 39 4.24 -8.94 -6.89
C GLU A 39 4.70 -8.15 -5.66
N ALA A 40 5.14 -8.85 -4.62
CA ALA A 40 5.64 -8.21 -3.39
C ALA A 40 6.83 -7.28 -3.67
N SER A 41 7.66 -7.61 -4.67
CA SER A 41 8.81 -6.78 -5.10
C SER A 41 8.43 -5.43 -5.70
N ALA A 42 7.17 -5.23 -6.10
CA ALA A 42 6.70 -3.94 -6.59
C ALA A 42 6.53 -2.91 -5.45
N TYR A 43 6.52 -3.36 -4.19
CA TYR A 43 6.31 -2.53 -3.00
C TYR A 43 7.63 -2.30 -2.26
N GLY A 44 8.30 -1.19 -2.57
CA GLY A 44 9.42 -0.73 -1.74
C GLY A 44 8.91 -0.27 -0.35
N PRO A 45 9.62 -0.54 0.75
CA PRO A 45 9.17 -0.15 2.08
C PRO A 45 9.04 1.38 2.19
N LEU A 46 8.07 1.84 2.98
CA LEU A 46 7.91 3.25 3.29
C LEU A 46 8.94 3.66 4.35
N LEU A 47 9.79 4.62 4.00
CA LEU A 47 10.78 5.22 4.90
C LEU A 47 10.20 6.51 5.48
N VAL A 48 10.10 6.59 6.80
CA VAL A 48 9.54 7.76 7.49
C VAL A 48 10.63 8.81 7.65
N ASN A 49 10.39 10.02 7.14
CA ASN A 49 11.30 11.14 7.31
C ASN A 49 11.24 11.73 8.73
N ASN A 50 12.09 12.72 9.01
CA ASN A 50 12.14 13.41 10.30
C ASN A 50 10.86 14.19 10.68
N GLN A 51 9.90 14.34 9.76
CA GLN A 51 8.60 14.98 10.00
C GLN A 51 7.49 13.95 10.27
N GLY A 52 7.81 12.66 10.35
CA GLY A 52 6.82 11.61 10.52
C GLY A 52 5.99 11.35 9.26
N VAL A 53 6.54 11.65 8.08
CA VAL A 53 5.89 11.48 6.78
C VAL A 53 6.61 10.39 5.99
N ALA A 54 5.84 9.49 5.37
CA ALA A 54 6.37 8.51 4.44
C ALA A 54 5.55 8.49 3.14
N GLU A 55 6.27 8.35 2.02
CA GLU A 55 5.69 8.31 0.68
C GLU A 55 6.26 7.11 -0.08
N GLY A 56 5.43 6.47 -0.89
CA GLY A 56 5.84 5.32 -1.69
C GLY A 56 4.93 5.13 -2.88
N THR A 57 5.48 4.50 -3.92
CA THR A 57 4.76 4.22 -5.15
C THR A 57 5.03 2.79 -5.60
N ALA A 58 3.97 2.09 -6.01
CA ALA A 58 4.05 0.76 -6.61
C ALA A 58 3.47 0.81 -8.02
N ARG A 59 4.19 0.25 -8.99
CA ARG A 59 3.76 0.15 -10.39
C ARG A 59 3.30 -1.27 -10.66
N LEU A 60 2.02 -1.43 -10.96
CA LEU A 60 1.35 -2.72 -11.11
C LEU A 60 0.79 -2.87 -12.53
N PRO A 61 0.56 -4.11 -13.01
CA PRO A 61 -0.34 -4.33 -14.12
C PRO A 61 -1.70 -3.63 -13.90
N ALA A 62 -2.43 -3.36 -14.99
CA ALA A 62 -3.77 -2.77 -14.89
C ALA A 62 -4.66 -3.55 -13.91
N LEU A 63 -5.20 -2.83 -12.93
CA LEU A 63 -6.21 -3.36 -12.02
C LEU A 63 -7.62 -3.23 -12.63
N ASP A 64 -8.52 -4.14 -12.24
CA ASP A 64 -9.91 -4.16 -12.67
C ASP A 64 -10.71 -3.06 -11.96
N ILE A 65 -11.17 -2.05 -12.70
CA ILE A 65 -11.92 -0.92 -12.17
C ILE A 65 -13.27 -1.28 -11.53
N ALA A 66 -13.81 -2.47 -11.80
CA ALA A 66 -15.04 -2.94 -11.18
C ALA A 66 -14.80 -3.47 -9.75
N ARG A 67 -13.55 -3.83 -9.42
CA ARG A 67 -13.17 -4.33 -8.10
C ARG A 67 -12.91 -3.20 -7.10
N LYS A 68 -12.80 -3.58 -5.84
CA LYS A 68 -12.39 -2.70 -4.75
C LYS A 68 -11.00 -3.09 -4.31
N TYR A 69 -10.22 -2.10 -3.91
CA TYR A 69 -8.86 -2.29 -3.47
C TYR A 69 -8.61 -1.47 -2.21
N ARG A 70 -7.61 -1.87 -1.44
CA ARG A 70 -7.13 -1.15 -0.25
C ARG A 70 -5.61 -1.16 -0.20
N ILE A 71 -5.06 -0.14 0.42
CA ILE A 71 -3.65 -0.09 0.82
C ILE A 71 -3.56 -0.42 2.31
N ARG A 72 -2.52 -1.18 2.67
CA ARG A 72 -2.20 -1.51 4.05
C ARG A 72 -0.76 -1.19 4.37
N LEU A 73 -0.52 -0.74 5.59
CA LEU A 73 0.80 -0.52 6.17
C LEU A 73 1.01 -1.48 7.34
N PHE A 74 2.19 -2.08 7.41
CA PHE A 74 2.57 -2.98 8.49
C PHE A 74 3.48 -2.30 9.52
N LEU A 75 3.46 -2.81 10.75
CA LEU A 75 4.17 -2.22 11.88
C LEU A 75 5.68 -2.08 11.63
N SER A 76 6.34 -3.11 11.12
CA SER A 76 7.77 -3.07 10.81
C SER A 76 8.16 -4.22 9.87
N PRO A 77 9.39 -4.22 9.29
CA PRO A 77 9.87 -5.33 8.46
C PRO A 77 9.96 -6.67 9.21
N THR A 78 10.17 -6.63 10.53
CA THR A 78 10.25 -7.83 11.38
C THR A 78 8.89 -8.24 11.97
N ASN A 79 7.86 -7.38 11.86
CA ASN A 79 6.49 -7.65 12.27
C ASN A 79 5.51 -7.25 11.14
N SER A 80 5.57 -8.00 10.05
CA SER A 80 4.77 -7.77 8.84
C SER A 80 3.37 -8.39 8.91
N THR A 81 2.96 -8.96 10.05
CA THR A 81 1.61 -9.49 10.27
C THR A 81 0.69 -8.49 10.95
N SER A 82 1.27 -7.50 11.64
CA SER A 82 0.52 -6.44 12.32
C SER A 82 0.25 -5.28 11.37
N GLU A 83 -0.99 -5.16 10.91
CA GLU A 83 -1.49 -4.01 10.13
C GLU A 83 -1.72 -2.81 11.06
N VAL A 84 -1.12 -1.67 10.75
CA VAL A 84 -1.22 -0.43 11.55
C VAL A 84 -2.02 0.66 10.86
N VAL A 85 -2.12 0.62 9.53
CA VAL A 85 -2.94 1.54 8.74
C VAL A 85 -3.62 0.77 7.63
N CYS A 86 -4.88 1.11 7.37
CA CYS A 86 -5.60 0.70 6.18
C CYS A 86 -6.30 1.89 5.52
N ALA A 87 -6.27 1.94 4.19
CA ALA A 87 -6.98 2.94 3.41
C ALA A 87 -7.70 2.28 2.22
N ASP A 88 -9.01 2.53 2.08
CA ASP A 88 -9.78 2.14 0.92
C ASP A 88 -9.38 2.97 -0.31
N LEU A 89 -9.11 2.31 -1.42
CA LEU A 89 -8.86 2.97 -2.70
C LEU A 89 -10.19 3.32 -3.36
N ASN A 90 -10.45 4.61 -3.46
CA ASN A 90 -11.56 5.14 -4.22
C ASN A 90 -11.06 5.55 -5.61
N HIS A 91 -11.76 5.12 -6.65
CA HIS A 91 -11.53 5.63 -8.00
C HIS A 91 -11.95 7.11 -8.03
N ARG A 92 -11.03 7.99 -8.42
CA ARG A 92 -11.34 9.39 -8.76
C ARG A 92 -11.21 9.56 -10.26
#